data_AF-K1QMI6-F1
#
_entry.id   AF-K1QMI6-F1
#
_cell.length_a   1.000
_cell.length_b   1.000
_cell.length_c   1.000
_cell.angle_alpha   90.00
_cell.angle_beta   90.00
_cell.angle_gamma   90.00
#
_symmetry.space_group_name_H-M   'P 1'
#
loop_
_entity.id
_entity.type
_entity.pdbx_description
1 polymer ?
#
loop_
_entity_poly.entity_id
_entity_poly.type
_entity_poly.pdbx_seq_one_letter_code
_entity_poly.pdbx_strand_id
1 'polypeptide(L)'
;MENVLKSTGTGAVNTGPNGTTHRSVQPMGAKYTTAGQCNSQPERGNRYVWAVPYDATDVTKAECLVQAPPLDCKQADWSRSNHLGNGVNGEANRYQWTLPFFPSNSDKRCVFRMRYNISTDDYAPYSTDSTKNLNDGIEGIASPIEDNPYVDVGGRSALRLNINTDQTGRIFQDRSHVFKLLSRPAEIKSDKIFNVNVRGKRGNIVQVYPAVEYDFIPNNLQMSATDSVHIQWTGSNSHNNGGGGGDGQAGDEGQGQGGTDRSNIVQIADLNDNFPMPFERSNMWNNANIRWIYHGKTDVSAENLAVTMASAGYYRCVKKSDCPEAEHNNYIVETKTKMNNLLNNAPASFQGAVLRFQRGTYHYMSTRNNNFSNRSQKSTITVV
;
A
#
# COMPACT_ATOMS: atom_id res chain seq x y z
N MET A 1 7.31 -13.38 11.07
CA MET A 1 7.55 -14.63 10.34
C MET A 1 6.26 -15.29 9.86
N GLU A 2 5.74 -15.09 8.66
CA GLU A 2 5.52 -13.87 7.87
C GLU A 2 4.83 -14.37 6.60
N ASN A 3 3.61 -13.91 6.34
CA ASN A 3 2.99 -14.11 5.03
C ASN A 3 3.59 -13.11 4.02
N VAL A 4 3.44 -13.38 2.73
CA VAL A 4 3.80 -12.44 1.67
C VAL A 4 2.54 -11.71 1.22
N LEU A 5 2.57 -10.37 1.19
CA LEU A 5 1.43 -9.58 0.73
C LEU A 5 1.23 -9.83 -0.77
N LYS A 6 -0.02 -9.91 -1.23
CA LYS A 6 -0.40 -9.81 -2.64
C LYS A 6 -1.71 -9.04 -2.74
N SER A 7 -1.73 -8.02 -3.59
CA SER A 7 -2.94 -7.27 -3.87
C SER A 7 -3.58 -7.78 -5.17
N THR A 8 -4.75 -8.42 -5.09
CA THR A 8 -5.61 -8.66 -6.27
C THR A 8 -7.07 -8.61 -5.82
N GLY A 9 -7.88 -7.77 -6.46
CA GLY A 9 -9.29 -7.57 -6.11
C GLY A 9 -10.19 -8.72 -6.55
N THR A 10 -11.09 -9.15 -5.63
CA THR A 10 -12.52 -9.50 -5.84
C THR A 10 -13.14 -10.11 -4.56
N GLY A 11 -14.19 -9.46 -4.02
CA GLY A 11 -15.30 -10.08 -3.25
C GLY A 11 -15.46 -9.83 -1.73
N ALA A 12 -16.49 -9.03 -1.37
CA ALA A 12 -17.36 -8.89 -0.15
C ALA A 12 -16.73 -8.66 1.26
N VAL A 13 -17.29 -7.93 2.25
CA VAL A 13 -18.68 -7.85 2.78
C VAL A 13 -19.00 -6.47 3.44
N ASN A 14 -20.29 -6.14 3.38
CA ASN A 14 -21.12 -5.11 4.01
C ASN A 14 -20.87 -4.81 5.51
N THR A 15 -21.01 -3.55 5.95
CA THR A 15 -21.25 -3.22 7.37
C THR A 15 -22.32 -2.13 7.49
N GLY A 16 -23.52 -2.53 7.93
CA GLY A 16 -24.58 -1.66 8.42
C GLY A 16 -24.33 -1.11 9.84
N PRO A 17 -25.30 -0.38 10.43
CA PRO A 17 -25.03 0.78 11.30
C PRO A 17 -24.87 0.53 12.81
N ASN A 18 -24.63 -0.70 13.28
CA ASN A 18 -24.39 -0.96 14.71
C ASN A 18 -22.98 -1.49 14.92
N GLY A 19 -22.09 -0.63 15.41
CA GLY A 19 -20.66 -0.86 15.54
C GLY A 19 -20.29 -1.88 16.63
N THR A 20 -20.44 -3.17 16.35
CA THR A 20 -19.68 -4.23 17.03
C THR A 20 -18.26 -4.27 16.47
N THR A 21 -17.25 -4.13 17.34
CA THR A 21 -15.84 -4.31 16.95
C THR A 21 -15.57 -5.82 16.83
N HIS A 22 -15.87 -6.41 15.67
CA HIS A 22 -15.53 -7.80 15.40
C HIS A 22 -14.01 -7.95 15.23
N ARG A 23 -13.33 -8.56 16.20
CA ARG A 23 -11.95 -9.05 16.02
C ARG A 23 -12.02 -10.32 15.19
N SER A 24 -11.40 -10.33 14.02
CA SER A 24 -11.34 -11.52 13.19
C SER A 24 -10.48 -12.59 13.85
N VAL A 25 -11.00 -13.81 13.86
CA VAL A 25 -10.36 -15.05 14.31
C VAL A 25 -10.30 -15.98 13.11
N GLN A 26 -9.15 -16.59 12.82
CA GLN A 26 -8.95 -17.39 11.61
C GLN A 26 -8.65 -18.87 11.89
N PRO A 27 -9.21 -19.80 11.07
CA PRO A 27 -8.97 -21.23 11.17
C PRO A 27 -7.48 -21.59 11.12
N MET A 28 -7.01 -22.31 12.13
CA MET A 28 -5.73 -23.00 12.07
C MET A 28 -5.99 -24.39 11.51
N GLY A 29 -5.63 -24.63 10.25
CA GLY A 29 -5.81 -25.95 9.64
C GLY A 29 -5.33 -27.07 10.57
N ALA A 30 -6.25 -27.97 10.95
CA ALA A 30 -6.14 -29.27 11.65
C ALA A 30 -5.11 -29.50 12.78
N LYS A 31 -4.29 -28.54 13.20
CA LYS A 31 -3.12 -28.78 14.08
C LYS A 31 -3.52 -29.03 15.54
N TYR A 32 -4.60 -28.43 16.04
CA TYR A 32 -5.11 -28.66 17.39
C TYR A 32 -6.59 -29.01 17.34
N THR A 33 -6.96 -30.13 17.95
CA THR A 33 -8.31 -30.72 17.85
C THR A 33 -9.12 -30.59 19.14
N THR A 34 -8.54 -29.99 20.18
CA THR A 34 -9.22 -29.81 21.48
C THR A 34 -9.01 -28.40 22.04
N ALA A 35 -9.95 -27.94 22.86
CA ALA A 35 -9.87 -26.63 23.53
C ALA A 35 -8.62 -26.50 24.43
N GLY A 36 -8.27 -27.56 25.16
CA GLY A 36 -7.08 -27.58 26.02
C GLY A 36 -5.78 -27.45 25.22
N GLN A 37 -5.66 -28.15 24.09
CA GLN A 37 -4.53 -28.00 23.18
C GLN A 37 -4.50 -26.63 22.54
N CYS A 38 -5.65 -26.04 22.20
CA CYS A 38 -5.70 -24.73 21.57
C CYS A 38 -5.25 -23.60 22.52
N ASN A 39 -5.82 -23.56 23.72
CA ASN A 39 -5.65 -22.44 24.65
C ASN A 39 -4.29 -22.43 25.36
N SER A 40 -3.54 -23.54 25.31
CA SER A 40 -2.25 -23.70 26.01
C SER A 40 -1.02 -23.31 25.17
N GLN A 41 -1.21 -22.87 23.92
CA GLN A 41 -0.10 -22.71 22.97
C GLN A 41 0.31 -21.23 22.81
N PRO A 42 1.59 -20.92 23.02
CA PRO A 42 2.19 -19.70 22.50
C PRO A 42 3.06 -20.04 21.28
N GLU A 43 2.50 -20.07 20.07
CA GLU A 43 3.34 -20.09 18.85
C GLU A 43 3.66 -18.65 18.44
N ARG A 44 4.90 -18.21 18.65
CA ARG A 44 5.43 -16.92 18.15
C ARG A 44 4.57 -15.70 18.50
N GLY A 45 4.01 -15.66 19.72
CA GLY A 45 3.18 -14.54 20.20
C GLY A 45 1.75 -14.50 19.67
N ASN A 46 1.33 -15.49 18.87
CA ASN A 46 -0.07 -15.66 18.49
C ASN A 46 -0.91 -16.04 19.72
N ARG A 47 -2.11 -15.45 19.78
CA ARG A 47 -3.13 -15.81 20.77
C ARG A 47 -4.11 -16.77 20.12
N TYR A 48 -4.36 -17.88 20.78
CA TYR A 48 -5.25 -18.92 20.29
C TYR A 48 -6.54 -18.92 21.09
N VAL A 49 -7.64 -19.20 20.40
CA VAL A 49 -8.96 -19.30 21.01
C VAL A 49 -9.72 -20.46 20.40
N TRP A 50 -10.32 -21.29 21.24
CA TRP A 50 -11.27 -22.30 20.80
C TRP A 50 -12.64 -21.65 20.63
N ALA A 51 -13.06 -21.44 19.39
CA ALA A 51 -14.29 -20.72 19.08
C ALA A 51 -14.87 -21.14 17.72
N VAL A 52 -16.11 -20.76 17.47
CA VAL A 52 -16.78 -20.95 16.19
C VAL A 52 -16.26 -19.89 15.21
N PRO A 53 -15.69 -20.28 14.05
CA PRO A 53 -15.19 -19.32 13.08
C PRO A 53 -16.35 -18.53 12.46
N TYR A 54 -16.06 -17.31 12.02
CA TYR A 54 -17.10 -16.45 11.41
C TYR A 54 -17.66 -17.03 10.11
N ASP A 55 -16.87 -17.82 9.39
CA ASP A 55 -17.24 -18.51 8.16
C ASP A 55 -17.71 -19.97 8.40
N ALA A 56 -18.04 -20.33 9.65
CA ALA A 56 -18.59 -21.66 9.96
C ALA A 56 -19.91 -21.90 9.22
N THR A 57 -19.98 -23.02 8.49
CA THR A 57 -21.26 -23.55 7.97
C THR A 57 -22.09 -24.23 9.07
N ASP A 58 -21.43 -24.66 10.15
CA ASP A 58 -22.05 -25.26 11.34
C ASP A 58 -21.66 -24.46 12.58
N VAL A 59 -22.59 -23.64 13.08
CA VAL A 59 -22.38 -22.73 14.22
C VAL A 59 -22.19 -23.45 15.56
N THR A 60 -22.30 -24.77 15.59
CA THR A 60 -22.03 -25.59 16.79
C THR A 60 -20.60 -26.12 16.84
N LYS A 61 -19.87 -26.07 15.72
CA LYS A 61 -18.52 -26.59 15.61
C LYS A 61 -17.49 -25.50 15.86
N ALA A 62 -16.93 -25.52 17.07
CA ALA A 62 -15.75 -24.75 17.39
C ALA A 62 -14.48 -25.43 16.89
N GLU A 63 -13.49 -24.63 16.54
CA GLU A 63 -12.15 -25.08 16.16
C GLU A 63 -11.11 -24.14 16.78
N CYS A 64 -9.83 -24.49 16.64
CA CYS A 64 -8.77 -23.64 17.14
C CYS A 64 -8.48 -22.50 16.17
N LEU A 65 -8.71 -21.27 16.63
CA LEU A 65 -8.53 -20.06 15.83
C LEU A 65 -7.33 -19.26 16.30
N VAL A 66 -6.70 -18.57 15.36
CA VAL A 66 -5.71 -17.53 15.67
C VAL A 66 -6.40 -16.19 15.78
N GLN A 67 -6.28 -15.57 16.94
CA GLN A 67 -6.79 -14.24 17.20
C GLN A 67 -5.87 -13.21 16.55
N ALA A 68 -6.46 -12.24 15.84
CA ALA A 68 -5.72 -11.07 15.37
C ALA A 68 -5.01 -10.36 16.55
N PRO A 69 -3.83 -9.75 16.30
CA PRO A 69 -3.14 -8.99 17.33
C PRO A 69 -4.05 -7.88 17.89
N PRO A 70 -3.81 -7.42 19.13
CA PRO A 70 -4.48 -6.25 19.66
C PRO A 70 -4.41 -5.06 18.70
N LEU A 71 -5.43 -4.19 18.72
CA LEU A 71 -5.41 -2.93 17.99
C LEU A 71 -4.19 -2.12 18.44
N ASP A 72 -3.40 -1.65 17.48
CA ASP A 72 -2.27 -0.78 17.75
C ASP A 72 -2.76 0.67 17.79
N CYS A 73 -2.79 1.26 18.99
CA CYS A 73 -3.18 2.66 19.21
C CYS A 73 -1.91 3.48 19.46
N LYS A 74 -1.55 4.33 18.51
CA LYS A 74 -0.35 5.17 18.57
C LYS A 74 -0.70 6.61 18.27
N GLN A 75 0.07 7.53 18.86
CA GLN A 75 0.07 8.92 18.45
C GLN A 75 0.58 9.00 17.01
N ALA A 76 -0.11 9.78 16.16
CA ALA A 76 0.35 10.01 14.80
C ALA A 76 1.67 10.80 14.81
N ASP A 77 2.56 10.47 13.88
CA ASP A 77 3.77 11.26 13.66
C ASP A 77 3.40 12.70 13.28
N TRP A 78 4.29 13.63 13.62
CA TRP A 78 4.12 15.03 13.24
C TRP A 78 4.04 15.16 11.71
N SER A 79 3.12 15.98 11.22
CA SER A 79 3.09 16.42 9.82
C SER A 79 2.74 17.88 9.75
N ARG A 80 3.19 18.55 8.70
CA ARG A 80 2.73 19.91 8.40
C ARG A 80 1.23 19.91 8.13
N SER A 81 0.50 20.84 8.78
CA SER A 81 -0.94 21.01 8.58
C SER A 81 -1.28 21.18 7.10
N ASN A 82 -2.32 20.49 6.62
CA ASN A 82 -2.80 20.54 5.23
C ASN A 82 -1.78 20.13 4.16
N HIS A 83 -0.80 19.28 4.49
CA HIS A 83 0.21 18.79 3.54
C HIS A 83 0.22 17.26 3.42
N LEU A 84 -0.96 16.62 3.54
CA LEU A 84 -1.19 15.21 3.19
C LEU A 84 -0.19 14.22 3.83
N GLY A 85 0.17 14.46 5.09
CA GLY A 85 1.11 13.62 5.83
C GLY A 85 2.57 13.86 5.48
N ASN A 86 2.93 15.00 4.87
CA ASN A 86 4.32 15.43 4.73
C ASN A 86 4.95 15.62 6.11
N GLY A 87 5.80 14.67 6.49
CA GLY A 87 6.44 14.59 7.79
C GLY A 87 7.77 15.32 7.82
N VAL A 88 8.59 14.94 8.79
CA VAL A 88 9.93 15.50 8.98
C VAL A 88 10.83 15.11 7.79
N ASN A 89 11.71 16.02 7.37
CA ASN A 89 12.66 15.82 6.25
C ASN A 89 12.03 15.51 4.89
N GLY A 90 10.74 15.82 4.69
CA GLY A 90 10.05 15.54 3.43
C GLY A 90 9.66 14.07 3.24
N GLU A 91 9.85 13.23 4.26
CA GLU A 91 9.34 11.87 4.26
C GLU A 91 7.87 11.90 4.68
N ALA A 92 7.02 11.23 3.90
CA ALA A 92 5.63 11.16 4.27
C ALA A 92 5.39 10.12 5.38
N ASN A 93 4.55 10.52 6.33
CA ASN A 93 4.18 9.73 7.50
C ASN A 93 3.67 8.36 7.08
N ARG A 94 4.11 7.33 7.80
CA ARG A 94 3.78 5.95 7.49
C ARG A 94 3.65 5.13 8.75
N TYR A 95 2.75 4.17 8.73
CA TYR A 95 2.67 3.15 9.76
C TYR A 95 3.46 1.92 9.32
N GLN A 96 4.60 1.65 9.99
CA GLN A 96 5.37 0.44 9.73
C GLN A 96 4.65 -0.76 10.34
N TRP A 97 4.01 -1.54 9.48
CA TRP A 97 3.24 -2.70 9.87
C TRP A 97 3.99 -4.00 9.62
N THR A 98 4.07 -4.87 10.63
CA THR A 98 4.53 -6.25 10.46
C THR A 98 3.33 -7.14 10.13
N LEU A 99 3.37 -7.82 8.99
CA LEU A 99 2.29 -8.71 8.57
C LEU A 99 2.08 -9.84 9.61
N PRO A 100 0.82 -10.14 9.96
CA PRO A 100 0.52 -11.20 10.91
C PRO A 100 0.95 -12.57 10.36
N PHE A 101 1.34 -13.46 11.27
CA PHE A 101 1.67 -14.85 10.95
C PHE A 101 0.46 -15.76 11.21
N PHE A 102 0.05 -16.51 10.19
CA PHE A 102 -1.00 -17.51 10.31
C PHE A 102 -0.37 -18.92 10.21
N PRO A 103 -0.40 -19.72 11.29
CA PRO A 103 0.20 -21.06 11.34
C PRO A 103 -0.43 -22.06 10.36
N SER A 104 -1.65 -21.79 9.88
CA SER A 104 -2.31 -22.65 8.89
C SER A 104 -1.52 -22.79 7.58
N ASN A 105 -0.56 -21.89 7.33
CA ASN A 105 0.27 -21.85 6.13
C ASN A 105 -0.55 -21.96 4.83
N SER A 106 -1.71 -21.32 4.82
CA SER A 106 -2.65 -21.27 3.70
C SER A 106 -2.87 -19.81 3.32
N ASP A 107 -3.05 -19.54 2.04
CA ASP A 107 -3.47 -18.23 1.54
C ASP A 107 -4.69 -17.67 2.32
N LYS A 108 -4.62 -16.41 2.74
CA LYS A 108 -5.69 -15.71 3.47
C LYS A 108 -6.15 -14.47 2.72
N ARG A 109 -7.45 -14.19 2.76
CA ARG A 109 -7.99 -12.86 2.44
C ARG A 109 -8.11 -12.09 3.75
N CYS A 110 -7.60 -10.87 3.75
CA CYS A 110 -7.51 -10.05 4.94
C CYS A 110 -8.01 -8.64 4.65
N VAL A 111 -8.55 -7.99 5.68
CA VAL A 111 -8.91 -6.57 5.64
C VAL A 111 -7.94 -5.85 6.56
N PHE A 112 -7.22 -4.87 6.02
CA PHE A 112 -6.42 -3.94 6.78
C PHE A 112 -7.27 -2.70 7.00
N ARG A 113 -7.45 -2.31 8.27
CA ARG A 113 -8.26 -1.16 8.64
C ARG A 113 -7.39 -0.18 9.41
N MET A 114 -7.33 1.05 8.93
CA MET A 114 -6.67 2.15 9.62
C MET A 114 -7.73 3.20 9.95
N ARG A 115 -7.75 3.62 11.21
CA ARG A 115 -8.59 4.71 11.69
C ARG A 115 -7.68 5.78 12.24
N TYR A 116 -7.91 7.02 11.83
CA TYR A 116 -7.22 8.15 12.42
C TYR A 116 -8.21 9.29 12.67
N ASN A 117 -7.94 10.05 13.72
CA ASN A 117 -8.68 11.23 14.08
C ASN A 117 -7.87 12.45 13.64
N ILE A 118 -8.53 13.40 12.99
CA ILE A 118 -7.95 14.70 12.66
C ILE A 118 -8.57 15.71 13.62
N SER A 119 -7.77 16.18 14.58
CA SER A 119 -8.15 17.27 15.49
C SER A 119 -7.28 18.50 15.22
N THR A 120 -7.86 19.68 15.40
CA THR A 120 -7.09 20.95 15.42
C THR A 120 -7.16 21.55 16.81
N ASP A 121 -6.23 22.46 17.11
CA ASP A 121 -6.21 23.24 18.35
C ASP A 121 -7.08 24.51 18.25
N ASP A 122 -7.81 24.70 17.15
CA ASP A 122 -8.69 25.85 16.94
C ASP A 122 -9.94 25.83 17.86
N TYR A 123 -10.22 24.68 18.47
CA TYR A 123 -11.27 24.47 19.48
C TYR A 123 -10.81 23.39 20.47
N ALA A 124 -11.48 23.24 21.61
CA ALA A 124 -11.15 22.19 22.58
C ALA A 124 -11.39 20.77 21.98
N PRO A 125 -10.33 20.02 21.61
CA PRO A 125 -10.49 18.85 20.74
C PRO A 125 -11.14 17.66 21.46
N TYR A 126 -10.94 17.53 22.77
CA TYR A 126 -11.45 16.43 23.58
C TYR A 126 -12.86 16.64 24.15
N SER A 127 -13.37 17.87 24.16
CA SER A 127 -14.66 18.22 24.76
C SER A 127 -15.68 18.76 23.76
N THR A 128 -15.28 19.03 22.53
CA THR A 128 -16.20 19.21 21.41
C THR A 128 -16.48 17.82 20.80
N ASP A 129 -17.70 17.58 20.33
CA ASP A 129 -18.15 16.33 19.69
C ASP A 129 -19.37 16.62 18.78
N SER A 130 -20.02 15.58 18.24
CA SER A 130 -21.16 15.73 17.33
C SER A 130 -22.37 16.44 17.94
N THR A 131 -22.48 16.52 19.27
CA THR A 131 -23.56 17.26 19.94
C THR A 131 -23.42 18.77 19.79
N LYS A 132 -22.22 19.24 19.41
CA LYS A 132 -21.95 20.66 19.11
C LYS A 132 -22.03 20.99 17.63
N ASN A 133 -22.41 20.04 16.77
CA ASN A 133 -22.76 20.38 15.40
C ASN A 133 -24.03 21.24 15.46
N LEU A 134 -24.06 22.36 14.74
CA LEU A 134 -25.29 23.15 14.55
C LEU A 134 -26.37 22.21 14.00
N ASN A 135 -27.32 21.83 14.87
CA ASN A 135 -28.51 21.10 14.48
C ASN A 135 -29.61 22.15 14.30
N ASP A 136 -30.00 22.39 13.05
CA ASP A 136 -31.14 23.24 12.72
C ASP A 136 -32.36 22.78 13.54
N GLY A 137 -32.72 23.56 14.57
CA GLY A 137 -33.88 23.29 15.43
C GLY A 137 -33.63 23.18 16.94
N ILE A 138 -32.39 23.27 17.43
CA ILE A 138 -32.11 23.34 18.88
C ILE A 138 -31.48 24.69 19.25
N GLU A 139 -32.23 25.54 19.95
CA GLU A 139 -31.70 26.77 20.53
C GLU A 139 -30.59 26.45 21.55
N GLY A 140 -29.48 27.21 21.49
CA GLY A 140 -28.39 27.13 22.47
C GLY A 140 -27.21 26.24 22.09
N ILE A 141 -27.22 25.57 20.94
CA ILE A 141 -26.06 24.81 20.42
C ILE A 141 -25.39 25.62 19.32
N ALA A 142 -24.28 26.28 19.65
CA ALA A 142 -23.41 26.94 18.69
C ALA A 142 -22.23 26.03 18.33
N SER A 143 -22.00 25.82 17.03
CA SER A 143 -20.78 25.16 16.58
C SER A 143 -19.58 26.02 16.96
N PRO A 144 -18.49 25.44 17.50
CA PRO A 144 -17.29 26.21 17.79
C PRO A 144 -16.54 26.64 16.51
N ILE A 145 -17.01 26.19 15.35
CA ILE A 145 -16.46 26.53 14.05
C ILE A 145 -17.58 26.77 13.04
N GLU A 146 -17.41 27.79 12.20
CA GLU A 146 -18.36 28.18 11.17
C GLU A 146 -17.66 28.25 9.80
N ASP A 147 -18.45 28.16 8.73
CA ASP A 147 -17.96 28.37 7.37
C ASP A 147 -17.68 29.84 7.12
N ASN A 148 -16.46 30.12 6.67
CA ASN A 148 -15.98 31.44 6.30
C ASN A 148 -16.41 32.59 7.23
N PRO A 149 -16.15 32.50 8.55
CA PRO A 149 -16.65 33.46 9.52
C PRO A 149 -16.03 34.83 9.32
N TYR A 150 -16.81 35.86 9.64
CA TYR A 150 -16.28 37.22 9.79
C TYR A 150 -15.72 37.39 11.19
N VAL A 151 -14.46 37.80 11.27
CA VAL A 151 -13.75 38.06 12.52
C VAL A 151 -13.54 39.55 12.66
N ASP A 152 -14.00 40.08 13.78
CA ASP A 152 -13.71 41.45 14.17
C ASP A 152 -12.25 41.56 14.61
N VAL A 153 -11.51 42.45 13.96
CA VAL A 153 -10.10 42.76 14.26
C VAL A 153 -9.92 44.16 14.85
N GLY A 154 -11.03 44.81 15.22
CA GLY A 154 -11.09 46.22 15.58
C GLY A 154 -11.09 47.12 14.34
N GLY A 155 -12.04 48.06 14.27
CA GLY A 155 -12.15 49.04 13.18
C GLY A 155 -13.54 49.10 12.55
N ARG A 156 -13.62 49.55 11.28
CA ARG A 156 -14.88 49.65 10.51
C ARG A 156 -15.17 48.44 9.62
N SER A 157 -14.29 47.43 9.62
CA SER A 157 -14.41 46.27 8.72
C SER A 157 -13.95 45.00 9.42
N ALA A 158 -14.74 43.93 9.27
CA ALA A 158 -14.35 42.59 9.67
C ALA A 158 -13.50 41.93 8.58
N LEU A 159 -12.58 41.06 8.96
CA LEU A 159 -11.89 40.17 8.03
C LEU A 159 -12.71 38.90 7.87
N ARG A 160 -12.73 38.31 6.66
CA ARG A 160 -13.38 37.02 6.42
C ARG A 160 -12.32 35.93 6.40
N LEU A 161 -12.42 34.96 7.29
CA LEU A 161 -11.58 33.76 7.23
C LEU A 161 -12.05 32.89 6.06
N ASN A 162 -11.13 32.18 5.41
CA ASN A 162 -11.44 31.24 4.33
C ASN A 162 -11.47 29.81 4.90
N ILE A 163 -12.40 29.57 5.81
CA ILE A 163 -12.58 28.28 6.49
C ILE A 163 -13.68 27.50 5.78
N ASN A 164 -13.37 26.26 5.43
CA ASN A 164 -14.35 25.26 5.04
C ASN A 164 -14.44 24.21 6.16
N THR A 165 -15.60 24.13 6.81
CA THR A 165 -15.88 23.20 7.91
C THR A 165 -15.84 21.74 7.46
N ASP A 166 -16.08 21.42 6.17
CA ASP A 166 -15.85 20.09 5.60
C ASP A 166 -14.36 19.68 5.60
N GLN A 167 -13.46 20.66 5.67
CA GLN A 167 -12.01 20.46 5.65
C GLN A 167 -11.36 20.74 7.00
N THR A 168 -12.12 21.25 7.97
CA THR A 168 -11.60 21.55 9.29
C THR A 168 -11.80 20.33 10.20
N GLY A 169 -10.86 20.09 11.12
CA GLY A 169 -10.77 18.82 11.84
C GLY A 169 -12.08 18.35 12.47
N ARG A 170 -12.32 17.04 12.35
CA ARG A 170 -13.26 16.10 13.05
C ARG A 170 -13.85 15.03 12.12
N ILE A 171 -13.13 14.67 11.06
CA ILE A 171 -13.48 13.48 10.29
C ILE A 171 -12.73 12.28 10.88
N PHE A 172 -13.49 11.30 11.38
CA PHE A 172 -12.99 9.94 11.52
C PHE A 172 -12.77 9.38 10.12
N GLN A 173 -11.53 9.35 9.66
CA GLN A 173 -11.24 8.63 8.43
C GLN A 173 -10.99 7.17 8.73
N ASP A 174 -11.98 6.37 8.37
CA ASP A 174 -11.92 4.91 8.40
C ASP A 174 -11.58 4.39 7.01
N ARG A 175 -10.34 3.93 6.83
CA ARG A 175 -9.87 3.37 5.57
C ARG A 175 -9.67 1.88 5.74
N SER A 176 -10.40 1.10 4.94
CA SER A 176 -10.27 -0.35 4.88
C SER A 176 -9.75 -0.77 3.51
N HIS A 177 -8.79 -1.68 3.48
CA HIS A 177 -8.18 -2.22 2.26
C HIS A 177 -8.19 -3.74 2.32
N VAL A 178 -8.65 -4.38 1.24
CA VAL A 178 -8.63 -5.83 1.12
C VAL A 178 -7.33 -6.25 0.46
N PHE A 179 -6.66 -7.24 1.03
CA PHE A 179 -5.46 -7.82 0.47
C PHE A 179 -5.44 -9.32 0.68
N LYS A 180 -4.60 -10.00 -0.09
CA LYS A 180 -4.33 -11.42 0.06
C LYS A 180 -2.97 -11.59 0.75
N LEU A 181 -2.92 -12.46 1.74
CA LEU A 181 -1.69 -12.99 2.28
C LEU A 181 -1.45 -14.34 1.64
N LEU A 182 -0.28 -14.51 1.05
CA LEU A 182 0.13 -15.77 0.49
C LEU A 182 0.93 -16.57 1.51
N SER A 183 0.76 -17.89 1.45
CA SER A 183 1.65 -18.81 2.13
C SER A 183 3.09 -18.51 1.74
N ARG A 184 3.97 -18.44 2.73
CA ARG A 184 5.38 -18.17 2.49
C ARG A 184 6.06 -19.41 1.91
N PRO A 185 6.67 -19.32 0.72
CA PRO A 185 7.46 -20.39 0.12
C PRO A 185 8.61 -20.85 1.03
N ALA A 186 9.02 -22.10 0.89
CA ALA A 186 10.02 -22.72 1.76
C ALA A 186 11.38 -22.00 1.67
N GLU A 187 11.73 -21.49 0.50
CA GLU A 187 13.02 -20.86 0.16
C GLU A 187 13.25 -19.53 0.89
N ILE A 188 12.15 -18.86 1.27
CA ILE A 188 12.15 -17.57 1.98
C ILE A 188 11.56 -17.68 3.38
N LYS A 189 11.35 -18.89 3.89
CA LYS A 189 10.68 -19.13 5.18
C LYS A 189 11.34 -18.37 6.34
N SER A 190 12.67 -18.32 6.36
CA SER A 190 13.49 -17.67 7.39
C SER A 190 13.88 -16.23 7.09
N ASP A 191 13.56 -15.71 5.90
CA ASP A 191 14.00 -14.38 5.50
C ASP A 191 13.22 -13.30 6.27
N LYS A 192 13.91 -12.26 6.74
CA LYS A 192 13.25 -11.01 7.14
C LYS A 192 12.98 -10.19 5.89
N ILE A 193 11.71 -9.97 5.58
CA ILE A 193 11.30 -9.35 4.30
C ILE A 193 10.74 -7.94 4.52
N PHE A 194 11.38 -6.95 3.90
CA PHE A 194 10.81 -5.61 3.73
C PHE A 194 9.97 -5.56 2.46
N ASN A 195 8.79 -4.93 2.51
CA ASN A 195 7.97 -4.75 1.31
C ASN A 195 8.23 -3.36 0.72
N VAL A 196 8.55 -3.32 -0.57
CA VAL A 196 8.53 -2.11 -1.39
C VAL A 196 7.26 -2.17 -2.23
N ASN A 197 6.37 -1.19 -2.02
CA ASN A 197 5.11 -1.05 -2.72
C ASN A 197 5.00 0.29 -3.45
N VAL A 198 3.89 0.48 -4.13
CA VAL A 198 3.44 1.77 -4.65
C VAL A 198 2.28 2.28 -3.81
N ARG A 199 2.31 3.58 -3.48
CA ARG A 199 1.23 4.31 -2.81
C ARG A 199 0.68 5.41 -3.72
N GLY A 200 -0.48 5.94 -3.38
CA GLY A 200 -1.05 7.10 -4.06
C GLY A 200 -1.98 6.70 -5.19
N LYS A 201 -2.35 7.71 -5.99
CA LYS A 201 -3.31 7.63 -7.09
C LYS A 201 -2.68 8.22 -8.34
N ARG A 202 -3.13 7.75 -9.50
CA ARG A 202 -2.77 8.31 -10.79
C ARG A 202 -3.34 9.72 -10.99
N GLY A 203 -2.47 10.71 -11.18
CA GLY A 203 -2.85 12.08 -11.50
C GLY A 203 -1.82 13.09 -10.98
N ASN A 204 -2.08 14.37 -11.24
CA ASN A 204 -1.36 15.46 -10.57
C ASN A 204 -1.91 15.71 -9.15
N ILE A 205 -1.20 16.51 -8.35
CA ILE A 205 -1.57 16.81 -6.94
C ILE A 205 -3.03 17.23 -6.76
N VAL A 206 -3.60 17.97 -7.72
CA VAL A 206 -4.98 18.47 -7.66
C VAL A 206 -5.96 17.34 -7.98
N GLN A 207 -5.70 16.55 -9.03
CA GLN A 207 -6.52 15.40 -9.47
C GLN A 207 -6.55 14.24 -8.47
N VAL A 208 -5.51 14.12 -7.65
CA VAL A 208 -5.39 13.03 -6.68
C VAL A 208 -5.91 13.41 -5.30
N TYR A 209 -6.15 14.69 -5.03
CA TYR A 209 -6.68 15.16 -3.76
C TYR A 209 -7.97 14.42 -3.36
N PRO A 210 -8.15 14.03 -2.09
CA PRO A 210 -7.27 14.22 -0.92
C PRO A 210 -6.20 13.13 -0.73
N ALA A 211 -5.91 12.32 -1.74
CA ALA A 211 -4.76 11.41 -1.74
C ALA A 211 -3.50 12.11 -2.28
N VAL A 212 -2.43 11.35 -2.48
CA VAL A 212 -1.14 11.82 -3.03
C VAL A 212 -0.87 11.16 -4.38
N GLU A 213 0.06 11.74 -5.14
CA GLU A 213 0.55 11.19 -6.40
C GLU A 213 1.21 9.81 -6.22
N TYR A 214 1.46 9.10 -7.31
CA TYR A 214 2.12 7.81 -7.24
C TYR A 214 3.56 7.93 -6.74
N ASP A 215 3.89 7.11 -5.75
CA ASP A 215 5.23 7.09 -5.16
C ASP A 215 5.60 5.68 -4.67
N PHE A 216 6.90 5.39 -4.52
CA PHE A 216 7.35 4.16 -3.87
C PHE A 216 7.29 4.30 -2.35
N ILE A 217 6.96 3.21 -1.66
CA ILE A 217 7.01 3.17 -0.20
C ILE A 217 7.75 1.89 0.27
N PRO A 218 8.80 2.03 1.09
CA PRO A 218 9.46 3.28 1.48
C PRO A 218 10.24 3.94 0.32
N ASN A 219 10.45 5.26 0.41
CA ASN A 219 11.34 6.03 -0.50
C ASN A 219 12.83 5.82 -0.22
N ASN A 220 13.15 5.45 1.02
CA ASN A 220 14.49 5.09 1.45
C ASN A 220 14.37 3.82 2.31
N LEU A 221 14.85 2.71 1.77
CA LEU A 221 14.93 1.44 2.47
C LEU A 221 16.37 1.20 2.89
N GLN A 222 16.63 1.20 4.20
CA GLN A 222 17.88 0.70 4.77
C GLN A 222 17.67 -0.74 5.26
N MET A 223 18.54 -1.65 4.83
CA MET A 223 18.46 -3.07 5.18
C MET A 223 19.86 -3.69 5.31
N SER A 224 19.98 -4.82 6.01
CA SER A 224 21.24 -5.57 6.06
C SER A 224 21.39 -6.46 4.82
N ALA A 225 22.63 -6.86 4.51
CA ALA A 225 22.90 -7.83 3.43
C ALA A 225 22.24 -9.22 3.64
N THR A 226 21.77 -9.54 4.86
CA THR A 226 21.04 -10.77 5.17
C THR A 226 19.52 -10.62 5.06
N ASP A 227 19.01 -9.39 5.03
CA ASP A 227 17.58 -9.13 4.84
C ASP A 227 17.20 -9.38 3.37
N SER A 228 15.89 -9.49 3.11
CA SER A 228 15.34 -9.59 1.78
C SER A 228 14.31 -8.46 1.55
N VAL A 229 14.09 -8.07 0.31
CA VAL A 229 13.08 -7.10 -0.09
C VAL A 229 12.13 -7.72 -1.10
N HIS A 230 10.83 -7.60 -0.84
CA HIS A 230 9.79 -7.96 -1.78
C HIS A 230 9.33 -6.72 -2.53
N ILE A 231 9.65 -6.67 -3.81
CA ILE A 231 9.21 -5.61 -4.71
C ILE A 231 7.92 -6.09 -5.38
N GLN A 232 6.82 -5.38 -5.15
CA GLN A 232 5.51 -5.69 -5.73
C GLN A 232 4.59 -4.46 -5.72
N TRP A 233 3.49 -4.50 -6.44
CA TRP A 233 2.47 -3.45 -6.36
C TRP A 233 1.11 -3.88 -6.90
N THR A 234 0.09 -3.14 -6.50
CA THR A 234 -1.19 -3.11 -7.21
C THR A 234 -1.32 -1.88 -8.07
N GLY A 235 -1.97 -2.07 -9.21
CA GLY A 235 -2.58 -1.00 -9.98
C GLY A 235 -4.06 -1.29 -10.22
N SER A 236 -4.64 -0.59 -11.18
CA SER A 236 -6.05 -0.67 -11.56
C SER A 236 -6.23 -0.50 -13.07
N ASN A 237 -7.23 -1.19 -13.61
CA ASN A 237 -7.75 -0.98 -14.97
C ASN A 237 -9.10 -0.27 -14.96
N SER A 238 -9.70 -0.10 -13.79
CA SER A 238 -11.06 0.43 -13.62
C SER A 238 -11.08 1.74 -12.85
N HIS A 239 -9.90 2.29 -12.53
CA HIS A 239 -9.81 3.62 -11.93
C HIS A 239 -10.41 4.65 -12.89
N ASN A 240 -11.32 5.48 -12.40
CA ASN A 240 -11.99 6.51 -13.20
C ASN A 240 -11.70 7.88 -12.59
N ASN A 241 -11.11 8.78 -13.38
CA ASN A 241 -10.86 10.17 -12.97
C ASN A 241 -11.89 11.16 -13.56
N GLY A 242 -12.83 10.72 -14.39
CA GLY A 242 -13.88 11.55 -15.01
C GLY A 242 -15.10 11.88 -14.13
N GLY A 243 -14.91 12.06 -12.81
CA GLY A 243 -15.99 12.39 -11.87
C GLY A 243 -16.35 13.89 -11.82
N GLY A 244 -17.34 14.26 -11.01
CA GLY A 244 -17.69 15.65 -10.73
C GLY A 244 -16.72 16.31 -9.74
N GLY A 245 -15.48 16.56 -10.17
CA GLY A 245 -14.49 17.30 -9.40
C GLY A 245 -14.43 18.77 -9.85
N GLY A 246 -14.63 19.70 -8.92
CA GLY A 246 -14.32 21.11 -9.14
C GLY A 246 -12.80 21.36 -9.17
N ASP A 247 -12.38 22.55 -9.63
CA ASP A 247 -11.01 23.05 -9.53
C ASP A 247 -9.90 22.12 -10.05
N GLY A 248 -10.16 21.33 -11.09
CA GLY A 248 -9.18 20.43 -11.69
C GLY A 248 -8.95 19.11 -10.92
N GLN A 249 -9.81 18.80 -9.94
CA GLN A 249 -9.76 17.55 -9.16
C GLN A 249 -10.29 16.32 -9.93
N ALA A 250 -10.92 16.55 -11.07
CA ALA A 250 -11.33 15.52 -12.00
C ALA A 250 -10.71 15.75 -13.39
N GLY A 251 -10.82 14.72 -14.22
CA GLY A 251 -10.34 14.73 -15.58
C GLY A 251 -9.15 13.80 -15.80
N ASP A 252 -9.03 13.36 -17.04
CA ASP A 252 -8.01 12.41 -17.50
C ASP A 252 -6.78 13.10 -18.10
N GLU A 253 -6.64 14.41 -17.88
CA GLU A 253 -5.55 15.22 -18.43
C GLU A 253 -4.19 14.86 -17.82
N GLY A 254 -3.13 15.01 -18.62
CA GLY A 254 -1.76 14.76 -18.20
C GLY A 254 -1.53 13.31 -17.76
N GLN A 255 -1.15 13.11 -16.49
CA GLN A 255 -1.00 11.77 -15.92
C GLN A 255 -2.29 11.24 -15.29
N GLY A 256 -3.41 11.96 -15.40
CA GLY A 256 -4.69 11.59 -14.81
C GLY A 256 -5.48 10.51 -15.56
N GLN A 257 -5.02 9.99 -16.70
CA GLN A 257 -5.82 9.05 -17.49
C GLN A 257 -6.29 7.82 -16.69
N GLY A 258 -7.61 7.68 -16.53
CA GLY A 258 -8.27 6.54 -15.89
C GLY A 258 -7.92 5.20 -16.53
N GLY A 259 -7.91 4.14 -15.71
CA GLY A 259 -7.66 2.76 -16.12
C GLY A 259 -6.23 2.45 -16.52
N THR A 260 -5.30 3.38 -16.28
CA THR A 260 -3.91 3.27 -16.73
C THR A 260 -2.90 3.30 -15.57
N ASP A 261 -3.33 2.87 -14.40
CA ASP A 261 -2.51 2.71 -13.21
C ASP A 261 -1.49 1.60 -13.43
N ARG A 262 -0.27 2.03 -13.76
CA ARG A 262 0.86 1.18 -14.08
C ARG A 262 2.07 1.68 -13.30
N SER A 263 2.98 0.78 -13.00
CA SER A 263 4.25 1.09 -12.35
C SER A 263 5.30 0.12 -12.86
N ASN A 264 6.55 0.53 -12.78
CA ASN A 264 7.69 -0.28 -13.14
C ASN A 264 8.93 0.22 -12.40
N ILE A 265 10.02 -0.54 -12.47
CA ILE A 265 11.28 -0.16 -11.84
C ILE A 265 12.40 -0.29 -12.86
N VAL A 266 13.20 0.77 -12.97
CA VAL A 266 14.46 0.81 -13.70
C VAL A 266 15.52 1.46 -12.82
N GLN A 267 16.77 0.99 -12.92
CA GLN A 267 17.88 1.59 -12.17
C GLN A 267 18.27 2.95 -12.77
N ILE A 268 18.59 3.91 -11.89
CA ILE A 268 19.19 5.21 -12.23
C ILE A 268 20.53 5.37 -11.49
N ALA A 269 21.40 6.25 -11.97
CA ALA A 269 22.71 6.45 -11.35
C ALA A 269 22.59 7.32 -10.09
N ASP A 270 21.79 8.39 -10.16
CA ASP A 270 21.55 9.31 -9.05
C ASP A 270 20.05 9.70 -8.96
N LEU A 271 19.57 10.11 -7.78
CA LEU A 271 18.19 10.57 -7.60
C LEU A 271 17.88 11.86 -8.38
N ASN A 272 18.90 12.63 -8.76
CA ASN A 272 18.77 13.81 -9.61
C ASN A 272 18.54 13.45 -11.09
N ASP A 273 18.82 12.21 -11.50
CA ASP A 273 18.66 11.77 -12.88
C ASP A 273 17.20 11.44 -13.20
N ASN A 274 16.77 11.76 -14.42
CA ASN A 274 15.42 11.44 -14.93
C ASN A 274 15.45 10.42 -16.08
N PHE A 275 16.56 9.72 -16.25
CA PHE A 275 16.75 8.71 -17.29
C PHE A 275 17.33 7.43 -16.69
N PRO A 276 16.87 6.25 -17.15
CA PRO A 276 17.45 4.99 -16.71
C PRO A 276 18.90 4.85 -17.15
N MET A 277 19.68 4.12 -16.35
CA MET A 277 20.97 3.63 -16.79
C MET A 277 20.80 2.53 -17.85
N PRO A 278 21.68 2.47 -18.86
CA PRO A 278 21.81 1.28 -19.71
C PRO A 278 22.08 0.03 -18.86
N PHE A 279 21.56 -1.12 -19.27
CA PHE A 279 21.67 -2.36 -18.50
C PHE A 279 23.15 -2.73 -18.24
N GLU A 280 24.02 -2.51 -19.22
CA GLU A 280 25.45 -2.81 -19.18
C GLU A 280 26.20 -1.98 -18.11
N ARG A 281 25.62 -0.86 -17.69
CA ARG A 281 26.16 -0.02 -16.60
C ARG A 281 25.44 -0.26 -15.27
N SER A 282 24.28 -0.92 -15.30
CA SER A 282 23.46 -1.19 -14.12
C SER A 282 24.06 -2.31 -13.26
N ASN A 283 24.08 -2.11 -11.94
CA ASN A 283 24.61 -3.08 -10.99
C ASN A 283 23.53 -3.66 -10.05
N MET A 284 22.36 -3.02 -9.96
CA MET A 284 21.26 -3.44 -9.09
C MET A 284 20.85 -4.89 -9.39
N TRP A 285 20.68 -5.21 -10.67
CA TRP A 285 20.21 -6.53 -11.09
C TRP A 285 21.28 -7.61 -10.99
N ASN A 286 22.55 -7.27 -11.26
CA ASN A 286 23.68 -8.17 -11.08
C ASN A 286 23.95 -8.47 -9.61
N ASN A 287 23.67 -7.51 -8.73
CA ASN A 287 23.84 -7.63 -7.28
C ASN A 287 22.61 -8.20 -6.57
N ALA A 288 21.57 -8.58 -7.31
CA ALA A 288 20.35 -9.18 -6.75
C ALA A 288 20.42 -10.70 -6.77
N ASN A 289 20.31 -11.33 -5.60
CA ASN A 289 20.01 -12.75 -5.48
C ASN A 289 18.48 -12.93 -5.40
N ILE A 290 17.92 -13.62 -6.38
CA ILE A 290 16.47 -13.92 -6.41
C ILE A 290 16.21 -15.03 -5.41
N ARG A 291 15.48 -14.69 -4.34
CA ARG A 291 15.07 -15.65 -3.31
C ARG A 291 13.74 -16.32 -3.65
N TRP A 292 12.88 -15.60 -4.35
CA TRP A 292 11.61 -16.08 -4.87
C TRP A 292 11.11 -15.15 -5.98
N ILE A 293 10.40 -15.70 -6.97
CA ILE A 293 9.75 -14.93 -8.03
C ILE A 293 8.38 -15.52 -8.36
N TYR A 294 7.41 -14.65 -8.66
CA TYR A 294 6.00 -15.02 -8.78
C TYR A 294 5.67 -16.05 -9.88
N HIS A 295 6.56 -16.21 -10.87
CA HIS A 295 6.39 -17.15 -11.98
C HIS A 295 7.25 -18.42 -11.84
N GLY A 296 7.84 -18.66 -10.67
CA GLY A 296 8.45 -19.94 -10.32
C GLY A 296 9.77 -20.31 -11.00
N LYS A 297 10.26 -19.51 -11.96
CA LYS A 297 11.54 -19.79 -12.64
C LYS A 297 12.72 -19.61 -11.67
N THR A 298 13.64 -20.56 -11.70
CA THR A 298 14.77 -20.64 -10.74
C THR A 298 16.09 -20.12 -11.32
N ASP A 299 16.21 -20.05 -12.64
CA ASP A 299 17.40 -19.69 -13.42
C ASP A 299 17.18 -18.36 -14.18
N VAL A 300 16.84 -17.31 -13.45
CA VAL A 300 16.61 -15.97 -14.04
C VAL A 300 17.92 -15.19 -14.05
N SER A 301 18.39 -14.80 -15.25
CA SER A 301 19.55 -13.92 -15.41
C SER A 301 19.26 -12.50 -14.92
N ALA A 302 20.31 -11.72 -14.63
CA ALA A 302 20.16 -10.31 -14.26
C ALA A 302 19.42 -9.49 -15.32
N GLU A 303 19.65 -9.78 -16.61
CA GLU A 303 18.96 -9.12 -17.73
C GLU A 303 17.46 -9.45 -17.74
N ASN A 304 17.12 -10.72 -17.51
CA ASN A 304 15.73 -11.17 -17.46
C ASN A 304 15.00 -10.63 -16.21
N LEU A 305 15.71 -10.51 -15.08
CA LEU A 305 15.17 -9.82 -13.90
C LEU A 305 14.90 -8.34 -14.20
N ALA A 306 15.86 -7.65 -14.82
CA ALA A 306 15.75 -6.25 -15.20
C ALA A 306 14.55 -6.02 -16.13
N VAL A 307 14.39 -6.84 -17.17
CA VAL A 307 13.27 -6.70 -18.11
C VAL A 307 11.92 -7.02 -17.45
N THR A 308 11.89 -7.97 -16.52
CA THR A 308 10.69 -8.31 -15.75
C THR A 308 10.23 -7.13 -14.89
N MET A 309 11.17 -6.48 -14.19
CA MET A 309 10.89 -5.33 -13.33
C MET A 309 10.54 -4.07 -14.14
N ALA A 310 11.22 -3.86 -15.28
CA ALA A 310 10.98 -2.71 -16.17
C ALA A 310 9.64 -2.80 -16.90
N SER A 311 9.12 -4.00 -17.12
CA SER A 311 7.88 -4.26 -17.87
C SER A 311 6.69 -4.70 -16.99
N ALA A 312 6.83 -4.65 -15.65
CA ALA A 312 5.83 -5.12 -14.69
C ALA A 312 5.35 -6.56 -14.96
N GLY A 313 6.27 -7.43 -15.41
CA GLY A 313 5.99 -8.82 -15.74
C GLY A 313 5.26 -9.04 -17.07
N TYR A 314 5.12 -8.00 -17.92
CA TYR A 314 4.65 -8.17 -19.30
C TYR A 314 5.63 -9.04 -20.10
N TYR A 315 6.93 -8.80 -19.89
CA TYR A 315 8.00 -9.71 -20.28
C TYR A 315 8.58 -10.36 -19.02
N ARG A 316 9.06 -11.59 -19.18
CA ARG A 316 9.84 -12.33 -18.18
C ARG A 316 11.27 -12.58 -18.65
N CYS A 317 11.44 -12.70 -19.97
CA CYS A 317 12.69 -13.15 -20.57
C CYS A 317 12.91 -12.42 -21.89
N VAL A 318 14.16 -12.10 -22.19
CA VAL A 318 14.54 -11.47 -23.46
C VAL A 318 14.42 -12.50 -24.58
N LYS A 319 15.08 -13.65 -24.43
CA LYS A 319 15.18 -14.66 -25.48
C LYS A 319 14.36 -15.91 -25.20
N LYS A 320 13.98 -16.62 -26.27
CA LYS A 320 13.30 -17.93 -26.13
C LYS A 320 14.17 -18.98 -25.45
N SER A 321 15.48 -18.93 -25.67
CA SER A 321 16.46 -19.82 -25.04
C SER A 321 16.50 -19.70 -23.53
N ASP A 322 16.22 -18.51 -22.99
CA ASP A 322 16.31 -18.26 -21.56
C ASP A 322 15.11 -18.83 -20.82
N CYS A 323 13.97 -18.96 -21.52
CA CYS A 323 12.71 -19.47 -20.99
C CYS A 323 12.11 -20.49 -21.96
N PRO A 324 12.73 -21.68 -22.06
CA PRO A 324 12.28 -22.73 -22.95
C PRO A 324 10.91 -23.28 -22.54
N GLU A 325 10.53 -23.16 -21.27
CA GLU A 325 9.29 -23.69 -20.71
C GLU A 325 8.04 -23.08 -21.37
N ALA A 326 7.06 -23.93 -21.69
CA ALA A 326 5.88 -23.53 -22.47
C ALA A 326 5.04 -22.45 -21.77
N GLU A 327 4.97 -22.49 -20.44
CA GLU A 327 4.28 -21.50 -19.60
C GLU A 327 4.86 -20.08 -19.70
N HIS A 328 6.07 -19.93 -20.24
CA HIS A 328 6.74 -18.64 -20.42
C HIS A 328 6.63 -18.12 -21.86
N ASN A 329 6.16 -18.92 -22.83
CA ASN A 329 6.09 -18.57 -24.26
C ASN A 329 5.45 -17.20 -24.53
N ASN A 330 4.43 -16.85 -23.75
CA ASN A 330 3.68 -15.61 -23.91
C ASN A 330 4.32 -14.42 -23.18
N TYR A 331 5.57 -14.52 -22.70
CA TYR A 331 6.24 -13.49 -21.90
C TYR A 331 7.65 -13.17 -22.41
N ILE A 332 7.94 -13.48 -23.66
CA ILE A 332 9.29 -13.39 -24.23
C ILE A 332 9.36 -12.18 -25.15
N VAL A 333 10.38 -11.32 -24.98
CA VAL A 333 10.51 -10.06 -25.74
C VAL A 333 10.56 -10.33 -27.24
N GLU A 334 11.31 -11.34 -27.68
CA GLU A 334 11.47 -11.70 -29.11
C GLU A 334 10.16 -12.04 -29.82
N THR A 335 9.18 -12.65 -29.13
CA THR A 335 8.01 -13.26 -29.77
C THR A 335 6.68 -12.65 -29.35
N LYS A 336 6.59 -12.08 -28.14
CA LYS A 336 5.37 -11.46 -27.64
C LYS A 336 5.14 -10.13 -28.38
N THR A 337 3.87 -9.77 -28.54
CA THR A 337 3.48 -8.44 -29.02
C THR A 337 4.23 -7.33 -28.29
N LYS A 338 4.62 -6.29 -29.03
CA LYS A 338 5.34 -5.15 -28.46
C LYS A 338 4.53 -4.49 -27.33
N MET A 339 5.16 -4.31 -26.19
CA MET A 339 4.63 -3.53 -25.08
C MET A 339 4.40 -2.08 -25.53
N ASN A 340 3.27 -1.50 -25.13
CA ASN A 340 3.00 -0.08 -25.32
C ASN A 340 4.08 0.74 -24.58
N ASN A 341 4.55 1.84 -25.19
CA ASN A 341 5.63 2.66 -24.62
C ASN A 341 5.28 3.26 -23.25
N LEU A 342 3.99 3.39 -22.95
CA LEU A 342 3.50 3.85 -21.66
C LEU A 342 3.05 2.68 -20.77
N LEU A 343 3.31 1.41 -21.12
CA LEU A 343 2.90 0.24 -20.35
C LEU A 343 1.37 0.03 -20.26
N ASN A 344 0.56 0.69 -21.10
CA ASN A 344 -0.91 0.58 -20.99
C ASN A 344 -1.43 -0.87 -21.14
N ASN A 345 -0.72 -1.70 -21.92
CA ASN A 345 -1.03 -3.13 -22.09
C ASN A 345 -0.24 -4.05 -21.14
N ALA A 346 0.59 -3.52 -20.25
CA ALA A 346 1.22 -4.29 -19.19
C ALA A 346 0.21 -4.62 -18.07
N PRO A 347 0.48 -5.65 -17.24
CA PRO A 347 -0.32 -5.91 -16.05
C PRO A 347 -0.41 -4.68 -15.13
N ALA A 348 -1.60 -4.38 -14.62
CA ALA A 348 -1.80 -3.30 -13.65
C ALA A 348 -1.10 -3.61 -12.31
N SER A 349 -1.19 -4.86 -11.89
CA SER A 349 -0.63 -5.36 -10.63
C SER A 349 0.48 -6.36 -10.91
N PHE A 350 1.51 -6.31 -10.08
CA PHE A 350 2.73 -7.07 -10.25
C PHE A 350 3.12 -7.74 -8.93
N GLN A 351 3.15 -9.08 -8.93
CA GLN A 351 3.54 -9.87 -7.77
C GLN A 351 5.05 -9.83 -7.51
N GLY A 352 5.84 -9.56 -8.55
CA GLY A 352 7.28 -9.33 -8.48
C GLY A 352 8.11 -10.45 -7.85
N ALA A 353 9.15 -10.04 -7.12
CA ALA A 353 10.18 -10.93 -6.64
C ALA A 353 10.67 -10.53 -5.25
N VAL A 354 11.09 -11.53 -4.48
CA VAL A 354 11.84 -11.34 -3.24
C VAL A 354 13.32 -11.42 -3.60
N LEU A 355 14.02 -10.33 -3.36
CA LEU A 355 15.43 -10.14 -3.70
C LEU A 355 16.26 -9.94 -2.44
N ARG A 356 17.48 -10.48 -2.44
CA ARG A 356 18.52 -10.14 -1.48
C ARG A 356 19.65 -9.45 -2.22
N PHE A 357 19.95 -8.23 -1.85
CA PHE A 357 20.96 -7.42 -2.53
C PHE A 357 22.32 -7.55 -1.85
N GLN A 358 23.40 -7.52 -2.63
CA GLN A 358 24.74 -7.28 -2.09
C GLN A 358 24.84 -5.87 -1.51
N ARG A 359 25.82 -5.64 -0.62
CA ARG A 359 26.10 -4.32 -0.05
C ARG A 359 26.25 -3.25 -1.13
N GLY A 360 25.67 -2.08 -0.89
CA GLY A 360 25.67 -0.99 -1.85
C GLY A 360 24.42 -0.12 -1.77
N THR A 361 24.40 0.92 -2.57
CA THR A 361 23.28 1.85 -2.71
C THR A 361 22.72 1.74 -4.12
N TYR A 362 21.41 1.51 -4.22
CA TYR A 362 20.72 1.30 -5.48
C TYR A 362 19.58 2.32 -5.60
N HIS A 363 19.72 3.24 -6.56
CA HIS A 363 18.68 4.20 -6.90
C HIS A 363 17.83 3.67 -8.05
N TYR A 364 16.52 3.87 -7.98
CA TYR A 364 15.61 3.44 -9.04
C TYR A 364 14.42 4.39 -9.18
N MET A 365 13.81 4.34 -10.35
CA MET A 365 12.61 5.12 -10.67
C MET A 365 11.57 4.29 -11.40
N SER A 366 10.33 4.79 -11.43
CA SER A 366 9.35 4.35 -12.40
C SER A 366 9.38 5.23 -13.63
N THR A 367 9.68 4.68 -14.81
CA THR A 367 9.56 5.45 -16.07
C THR A 367 8.12 5.84 -16.36
N ARG A 368 7.16 5.08 -15.84
CA ARG A 368 5.74 5.36 -16.02
C ARG A 368 5.26 6.58 -15.23
N ASN A 369 5.70 6.75 -13.98
CA ASN A 369 5.22 7.84 -13.13
C ASN A 369 6.29 8.87 -12.75
N ASN A 370 7.51 8.79 -13.29
CA ASN A 370 8.48 9.88 -13.20
C ASN A 370 8.19 10.95 -14.28
N ASN A 371 7.17 11.77 -14.06
CA ASN A 371 6.75 12.87 -14.93
C ASN A 371 6.49 14.12 -14.07
N PHE A 372 6.67 15.31 -14.65
CA PHE A 372 6.38 16.62 -14.06
C PHE A 372 5.08 16.67 -13.25
N SER A 373 3.97 16.14 -13.80
CA SER A 373 2.67 16.16 -13.12
C SER A 373 2.59 15.23 -11.90
N ASN A 374 3.36 14.13 -11.88
CA ASN A 374 3.49 13.21 -10.74
C ASN A 374 4.73 13.54 -9.89
N ARG A 375 5.35 14.71 -10.14
CA ARG A 375 6.58 15.27 -9.54
C ARG A 375 7.85 14.40 -9.67
N SER A 376 7.85 13.19 -9.11
CA SER A 376 8.94 12.22 -9.17
C SER A 376 8.54 10.93 -8.45
N GLN A 377 8.68 9.76 -9.09
CA GLN A 377 8.56 8.45 -8.43
C GLN A 377 9.93 7.76 -8.43
N LYS A 378 10.72 8.00 -7.37
CA LYS A 378 12.09 7.51 -7.19
C LYS A 378 12.30 7.01 -5.77
N SER A 379 13.19 6.05 -5.61
CA SER A 379 13.52 5.51 -4.29
C SER A 379 14.94 4.94 -4.26
N THR A 380 15.43 4.70 -3.05
CA THR A 380 16.75 4.18 -2.76
C THR A 380 16.66 2.94 -1.87
N ILE A 381 17.39 1.90 -2.23
CA ILE A 381 17.71 0.79 -1.33
C ILE A 381 19.19 0.91 -0.93
N THR A 382 19.45 1.01 0.37
CA THR A 382 20.78 1.03 0.95
C THR A 382 20.99 -0.27 1.74
N VAL A 383 21.98 -1.05 1.33
CA VAL A 383 22.33 -2.32 1.97
C VAL A 383 23.64 -2.16 2.75
N VAL A 384 23.56 -2.29 4.08
CA VAL A 384 24.68 -2.13 5.02
C VAL A 384 25.28 -3.45 5.51
#